data_AF-A0A378A1J9-F1
#
_entry.id   AF-A0A378A1J9-F1
#
_cell.length_a   1.000
_cell.length_b   1.000
_cell.length_c   1.000
_cell.angle_alpha   90.00
_cell.angle_beta   90.00
_cell.angle_gamma   90.00
#
_symmetry.space_group_name_H-M   'P 1'
#
loop_
_entity.id
_entity.type
_entity.pdbx_description
1 polymer ?
#
loop_
_entity_poly.entity_id
_entity_poly.type
_entity_poly.pdbx_seq_one_letter_code
_entity_poly.pdbx_strand_id
1 'polypeptide(L)' 'MLSYRHSFHAGNHADVLKHTVQSLIIESLKEKEKPFLYLDTHAGAGRYH' A
#
# COMPACT_ATOMS: atom_id res chain seq x y z
N MET A 1 15.54 13.09 12.65
CA MET A 1 16.33 12.34 11.64
C MET A 1 15.55 11.08 11.30
N LEU A 2 15.21 10.87 10.02
CA LEU A 2 14.53 9.64 9.57
C LEU A 2 15.55 8.82 8.76
N SER A 3 16.00 7.70 9.32
CA SER A 3 17.00 6.83 8.68
C SER A 3 16.38 5.63 7.97
N TYR A 4 15.12 5.30 8.27
CA TYR A 4 14.42 4.21 7.60
C TYR A 4 14.16 4.55 6.13
N ARG A 5 14.60 3.67 5.23
CA ARG A 5 14.31 3.73 3.79
C ARG A 5 13.63 2.44 3.38
N HIS A 6 12.37 2.55 2.95
CA HIS A 6 11.59 1.39 2.54
C HIS A 6 12.18 0.69 1.31
N SER A 7 13.01 1.37 0.50
CA SER A 7 13.72 0.78 -0.64
C SER A 7 14.58 -0.44 -0.30
N PHE A 8 15.10 -0.55 0.93
CA PHE A 8 15.86 -1.73 1.36
C PHE A 8 14.98 -2.96 1.65
N HIS A 9 13.67 -2.79 1.68
CA HIS A 9 12.69 -3.81 2.05
C HIS A 9 11.57 -3.98 1.03
N ALA A 10 11.54 -3.12 0.00
CA ALA A 10 10.49 -3.08 -0.99
C ALA A 10 10.34 -4.43 -1.69
N GLY A 11 9.12 -4.97 -1.69
CA GLY A 11 8.80 -6.25 -2.34
C GLY A 11 9.18 -7.50 -1.53
N ASN A 12 9.59 -7.37 -0.27
CA ASN A 12 9.77 -8.53 0.61
C ASN A 12 8.42 -9.22 0.96
N HIS A 13 8.47 -10.33 1.69
CA HIS A 13 7.26 -11.09 2.06
C HIS A 13 6.21 -10.25 2.84
N ALA A 14 6.64 -9.25 3.60
CA ALA A 14 5.74 -8.36 4.32
C ALA A 14 4.99 -7.43 3.37
N ASP A 15 5.66 -6.91 2.34
CA ASP A 15 5.03 -6.13 1.27
C ASP A 15 4.08 -6.98 0.43
N VAL A 16 4.42 -8.24 0.15
CA VAL A 16 3.51 -9.16 -0.53
C VAL A 16 2.20 -9.32 0.27
N LEU A 17 2.28 -9.62 1.57
CA LEU A 17 1.10 -9.71 2.43
C LEU A 17 0.31 -8.39 2.46
N LYS A 18 0.99 -7.27 2.71
CA LYS A 18 0.39 -5.94 2.83
C LYS A 18 -0.36 -5.53 1.55
N HIS A 19 0.31 -5.61 0.39
CA HIS A 19 -0.27 -5.19 -0.88
C HIS A 19 -1.36 -6.16 -1.37
N THR A 20 -1.29 -7.45 -1.01
CA THR A 20 -2.36 -8.42 -1.31
C THR A 20 -3.64 -8.08 -0.55
N VAL A 21 -3.55 -7.81 0.75
CA VAL A 21 -4.72 -7.40 1.55
C VAL A 21 -5.27 -6.06 1.05
N GLN A 22 -4.39 -5.10 0.77
CA GLN A 22 -4.79 -3.79 0.23
C GLN A 22 -5.54 -3.92 -1.09
N SER A 23 -5.07 -4.72 -2.04
CA SER A 23 -5.72 -4.88 -3.33
C SER A 23 -7.10 -5.52 -3.19
N LEU A 24 -7.26 -6.54 -2.34
CA LEU A 24 -8.56 -7.17 -2.08
C LEU A 24 -9.55 -6.19 -1.43
N ILE A 25 -9.10 -5.35 -0.50
CA ILE A 25 -9.94 -4.32 0.10
C ILE A 25 -10.41 -3.31 -0.95
N ILE A 26 -9.51 -2.84 -1.83
CA ILE A 26 -9.85 -1.90 -2.90
C ILE A 26 -10.86 -2.52 -3.87
N GLU A 27 -10.66 -3.77 -4.27
CA GLU A 27 -11.63 -4.46 -5.14
C GLU A 27 -13.00 -4.60 -4.47
N SER A 28 -13.06 -4.93 -3.18
CA SER A 28 -14.33 -5.01 -2.45
C SER A 28 -15.01 -3.63 -2.31
N LEU A 29 -14.24 -2.56 -2.08
CA LEU A 29 -14.80 -1.20 -2.01
C LEU A 29 -15.38 -0.74 -3.36
N LYS A 30 -14.81 -1.18 -4.47
CA LYS A 30 -15.29 -0.90 -5.84
C LYS A 30 -16.61 -1.60 -6.17
N GLU A 31 -17.08 -2.58 -5.39
CA GLU A 31 -18.36 -3.26 -5.62
C GLU A 31 -19.57 -2.31 -5.50
N LYS A 32 -19.41 -1.14 -4.87
CA LYS A 32 -20.44 -0.12 -4.76
C LYS A 32 -20.07 1.11 -5.58
N GLU A 33 -21.04 1.65 -6.30
CA GLU A 33 -20.91 2.89 -7.09
C GLU A 33 -20.59 4.16 -6.26
N LYS A 34 -20.72 4.10 -4.93
CA LYS A 34 -20.42 5.26 -4.07
C LYS A 34 -18.90 5.48 -4.02
N PRO A 35 -18.42 6.73 -4.16
CA PRO A 35 -17.00 7.01 -4.08
C PRO A 35 -16.45 6.72 -2.67
N PHE A 36 -15.16 6.39 -2.59
CA PHE A 36 -14.43 6.19 -1.33
C PHE A 36 -13.08 6.92 -1.36
N LEU A 37 -12.55 7.21 -0.17
CA LEU A 37 -11.22 7.81 0.03
C LEU A 37 -10.19 6.71 0.28
N TYR A 38 -9.06 6.77 -0.43
CA TYR A 38 -7.84 6.06 -0.04
C TYR A 38 -6.94 7.00 0.76
N LEU A 39 -6.70 6.68 2.03
CA LEU A 39 -5.83 7.45 2.91
C LEU A 39 -4.64 6.59 3.34
N ASP A 40 -3.44 7.06 3.04
CA ASP A 40 -2.18 6.39 3.35
C ASP A 40 -1.32 7.27 4.26
N THR A 41 -1.20 6.86 5.52
CA THR A 41 -0.52 7.66 6.55
C THR A 41 1.00 7.65 6.39
N HIS A 42 1.57 6.63 5.73
CA HIS A 42 3.01 6.41 5.61
C HIS A 42 3.36 5.91 4.20
N ALA A 43 2.93 6.66 3.17
CA ALA A 43 2.96 6.27 1.75
C ALA A 43 4.36 5.99 1.15
N GLY A 44 5.44 6.41 1.81
CA GLY A 44 6.80 6.24 1.30
C GLY A 44 7.03 6.93 -0.05
N ALA A 45 7.81 6.30 -0.94
CA ALA A 45 8.20 6.88 -2.23
C ALA A 45 7.27 6.55 -3.41
N GLY A 46 6.19 5.78 -3.17
CA GLY A 46 5.25 5.31 -4.21
C GLY A 46 5.76 4.16 -5.07
N ARG A 47 7.01 4.22 -5.55
CA ARG A 47 7.68 3.12 -6.26
C ARG A 47 9.14 2.99 -5.85
N TYR A 48 9.70 1.81 -6.05
CA TYR A 48 11.11 1.49 -5.77
C TYR A 48 11.76 0.81 -6.98
N HIS A 49 13.06 1.01 -7.15
CA HIS A 49 13.86 0.46 -8.25
C HIS A 49 14.34 -0.96 -7.96
#